data_AF-A0A061NVH0-F1
#
_entry.id   AF-A0A061NVH0-F1
#
_cell.length_a   1.000
_cell.length_b   1.000
_cell.length_c   1.000
_cell.angle_alpha   90.00
_cell.angle_beta   90.00
_cell.angle_gamma   90.00
#
_symmetry.space_group_name_H-M   'P 1'
#
loop_
_entity.id
_entity.type
_entity.pdbx_description
1 polymer ?
#
loop_
_entity_poly.entity_id
_entity_poly.type
_entity_poly.pdbx_seq_one_letter_code
_entity_poly.pdbx_strand_id
1 'polypeptide(L)'
;MNENERAFPLNAVTHIQKNGVPIIQAFIDEYGAKRWLNRLIEVVSKPLMHLLYVHGIALESHAQNLIVILEDGWPKRVVAKDLHDGVRFVPHSHFGPKNQPVLISEPEAHKKVNRYSFLEADALTDVRDYFYDAFYFICMTEIAFFFERYEIDEEMFWKMCTNVILDYQHEVNLDQERCEAYDLFGEDIKIEQMTKRRLFGDGELYFSQVENPLLLARRQVECESIS
;
A
#
# COMPACT_ATOMS: atom_id res chain seq x y z
N MET A 1 -7.50 -3.26 -23.77
CA MET A 1 -6.04 -3.42 -23.59
C MET A 1 -5.44 -3.35 -24.97
N ASN A 2 -4.32 -2.64 -25.11
CA ASN A 2 -3.56 -2.65 -26.36
C ASN A 2 -2.90 -4.03 -26.54
N GLU A 3 -2.49 -4.37 -27.76
CA GLU A 3 -1.92 -5.70 -28.07
C GLU A 3 -0.66 -6.06 -27.26
N ASN A 4 0.09 -5.05 -26.79
CA ASN A 4 1.32 -5.23 -26.00
C ASN A 4 1.09 -5.19 -24.49
N GLU A 5 -0.15 -5.02 -24.03
CA GLU A 5 -0.47 -4.92 -22.60
C GLU A 5 -0.87 -6.27 -22.01
N ARG A 6 -0.32 -6.58 -20.82
CA ARG A 6 -0.65 -7.78 -20.05
C ARG A 6 -1.03 -7.40 -18.63
N ALA A 7 -2.08 -8.03 -18.12
CA ALA A 7 -2.51 -7.88 -16.73
C ALA A 7 -1.86 -8.96 -15.85
N PHE A 8 -1.21 -8.54 -14.77
CA PHE A 8 -0.58 -9.39 -13.78
C PHE A 8 -1.20 -9.12 -12.41
N PRO A 9 -1.72 -10.14 -11.70
CA PRO A 9 -1.99 -10.00 -10.27
C PRO A 9 -0.71 -9.54 -9.57
N LEU A 10 -0.76 -8.54 -8.69
CA LEU A 10 0.46 -8.00 -8.09
C LEU A 10 1.20 -9.07 -7.27
N ASN A 11 0.47 -9.98 -6.61
CA ASN A 11 1.06 -11.11 -5.91
C ASN A 11 1.79 -12.11 -6.84
N ALA A 12 1.59 -12.04 -8.16
CA ALA A 12 2.39 -12.82 -9.09
C ALA A 12 3.84 -12.32 -9.16
N VAL A 13 4.13 -11.05 -8.84
CA VAL A 13 5.50 -10.48 -8.92
C VAL A 13 6.50 -11.28 -8.08
N THR A 14 6.07 -11.78 -6.92
CA THR A 14 6.89 -12.59 -6.00
C THR A 14 6.79 -14.09 -6.26
N HIS A 15 6.12 -14.52 -7.34
CA HIS A 15 5.89 -15.92 -7.63
C HIS A 15 7.11 -16.59 -8.27
N ILE A 16 7.49 -17.74 -7.73
CA ILE A 16 8.50 -18.65 -8.28
C ILE A 16 7.78 -19.81 -8.97
N GLN A 17 8.07 -20.00 -10.25
CA GLN A 17 7.49 -21.08 -11.04
C GLN A 17 8.02 -22.45 -10.59
N LYS A 18 7.37 -23.53 -11.03
CA LYS A 18 7.79 -24.91 -10.71
C LYS A 18 9.22 -25.25 -11.13
N ASN A 19 9.77 -24.56 -12.13
CA ASN A 19 11.15 -24.73 -12.58
C ASN A 19 12.16 -23.92 -11.74
N GLY A 20 11.73 -23.27 -10.66
CA GLY A 20 12.57 -22.45 -9.79
C GLY A 20 12.81 -21.03 -10.30
N VAL A 21 12.27 -20.65 -11.45
CA VAL A 21 12.49 -19.34 -12.08
C VAL A 21 11.39 -18.35 -11.67
N PRO A 22 11.74 -17.17 -11.13
CA PRO A 22 10.81 -16.05 -10.94
C PRO A 22 9.95 -15.78 -12.18
N ILE A 23 8.65 -15.54 -12.00
CA ILE A 23 7.78 -15.24 -13.15
C ILE A 23 8.16 -13.91 -13.84
N ILE A 24 8.80 -13.01 -13.10
CA ILE A 24 9.27 -11.72 -13.60
C ILE A 24 10.67 -11.78 -14.22
N GLN A 25 11.34 -12.94 -14.25
CA GLN A 25 12.75 -13.04 -14.60
C GLN A 25 13.09 -12.40 -15.96
N ALA A 26 12.26 -12.65 -16.98
CA ALA A 26 12.48 -12.06 -18.30
C ALA A 26 12.46 -10.52 -18.29
N PHE A 27 11.62 -9.91 -17.44
CA PHE A 27 11.57 -8.46 -17.30
C PHE A 27 12.78 -7.92 -16.53
N ILE A 28 13.25 -8.69 -15.55
CA ILE A 28 14.47 -8.36 -14.80
C ILE A 28 15.70 -8.41 -15.70
N ASP A 29 15.80 -9.44 -16.56
CA ASP A 29 16.89 -9.59 -17.53
C ASP A 29 16.91 -8.45 -18.56
N GLU A 30 15.75 -7.96 -18.98
CA GLU A 30 15.60 -6.89 -19.97
C GLU A 30 15.84 -5.49 -19.38
N TYR A 31 15.21 -5.18 -18.24
CA TYR A 31 15.16 -3.82 -17.70
C TYR A 31 16.11 -3.57 -16.53
N GLY A 32 16.66 -4.62 -15.93
CA GLY A 32 17.43 -4.59 -14.69
C GLY A 32 16.53 -4.49 -13.45
N ALA A 33 16.88 -5.25 -12.41
CA ALA A 33 16.04 -5.42 -11.21
C ALA A 33 15.69 -4.10 -10.52
N LYS A 34 16.69 -3.28 -10.20
CA LYS A 34 16.50 -2.02 -9.48
C LYS A 34 15.59 -1.05 -10.25
N ARG A 35 15.82 -0.92 -11.56
CA ARG A 35 15.06 0.00 -12.42
C ARG A 35 13.61 -0.46 -12.57
N TRP A 36 13.41 -1.75 -12.80
CA TRP A 36 12.08 -2.35 -12.92
C TRP A 36 11.30 -2.25 -11.60
N LEU A 37 11.95 -2.54 -10.47
CA LEU A 37 11.35 -2.42 -9.14
C LEU A 37 10.97 -0.97 -8.83
N ASN A 38 11.85 0.01 -9.07
CA ASN A 38 11.52 1.42 -8.84
C ASN A 38 10.26 1.83 -9.59
N ARG A 39 10.16 1.40 -10.85
CA ARG A 39 8.98 1.66 -11.67
C ARG A 39 7.73 0.99 -11.10
N LEU A 40 7.82 -0.26 -10.65
CA LEU A 40 6.69 -0.94 -10.02
C LEU A 40 6.21 -0.17 -8.79
N ILE A 41 7.13 0.24 -7.91
CA ILE A 41 6.83 1.02 -6.70
C ILE A 41 6.12 2.33 -7.07
N GLU A 42 6.62 3.08 -8.06
CA GLU A 42 5.96 4.32 -8.52
C GLU A 42 4.53 4.05 -9.03
N VAL A 43 4.39 3.07 -9.92
CA VAL A 43 3.14 2.78 -10.64
C VAL A 43 2.04 2.31 -9.70
N VAL A 44 2.41 1.57 -8.65
CA VAL A 44 1.46 1.04 -7.67
C VAL A 44 1.22 2.07 -6.56
N SER A 45 2.26 2.67 -5.99
CA SER A 45 2.15 3.53 -4.81
C SER A 45 1.48 4.87 -5.13
N LYS A 46 1.86 5.55 -6.20
CA LYS A 46 1.42 6.94 -6.45
C LYS A 46 -0.11 7.08 -6.55
N PRO A 47 -0.85 6.24 -7.32
CA PRO A 47 -2.30 6.35 -7.39
C PRO A 47 -3.00 6.04 -6.04
N LEU A 48 -2.46 5.10 -5.26
CA LEU A 48 -3.00 4.77 -3.94
C LEU A 48 -2.75 5.91 -2.94
N MET A 49 -1.55 6.48 -2.95
CA MET A 49 -1.23 7.69 -2.18
C MET A 49 -2.06 8.89 -2.62
N HIS A 50 -2.43 8.99 -3.90
CA HIS A 50 -3.35 10.02 -4.37
C HIS A 50 -4.73 9.87 -3.75
N LEU A 51 -5.29 8.66 -3.74
CA LEU A 51 -6.54 8.39 -3.04
C LEU A 51 -6.44 8.73 -1.54
N LEU A 52 -5.33 8.34 -0.89
CA LEU A 52 -5.11 8.63 0.52
C LEU A 52 -4.98 10.14 0.75
N TYR A 53 -3.94 10.78 0.24
CA TYR A 53 -3.65 12.18 0.53
C TYR A 53 -4.71 13.13 -0.04
N VAL A 54 -5.06 13.01 -1.31
CA VAL A 54 -5.94 14.00 -1.97
C VAL A 54 -7.41 13.78 -1.63
N HIS A 55 -7.83 12.52 -1.48
CA HIS A 55 -9.23 12.19 -1.29
C HIS A 55 -9.58 11.67 0.11
N GLY A 56 -8.60 11.35 0.94
CA GLY A 56 -8.84 10.77 2.26
C GLY A 56 -9.42 9.36 2.23
N ILE A 57 -9.12 8.63 1.16
CA ILE A 57 -9.63 7.28 0.89
C ILE A 57 -8.46 6.31 0.90
N ALA A 58 -8.52 5.33 1.80
CA ALA A 58 -7.66 4.17 1.77
C ALA A 58 -8.37 3.01 1.08
N LEU A 59 -7.64 2.26 0.26
CA LEU A 59 -8.08 0.98 -0.27
C LEU A 59 -7.42 -0.15 0.52
N GLU A 60 -8.06 -1.32 0.56
CA GLU A 60 -7.43 -2.57 1.01
C GLU A 60 -6.38 -3.03 -0.02
N SER A 61 -5.23 -2.38 0.00
CA SER A 61 -4.19 -2.52 -1.02
C SER A 61 -3.27 -3.73 -0.81
N HIS A 62 -3.84 -4.87 -0.40
CA HIS A 62 -3.14 -6.14 -0.48
C HIS A 62 -2.81 -6.51 -1.93
N ALA A 63 -1.73 -7.29 -2.13
CA ALA A 63 -1.29 -7.69 -3.46
C ALA A 63 -2.38 -8.44 -4.27
N GLN A 64 -3.29 -9.13 -3.61
CA GLN A 64 -4.41 -9.83 -4.26
C GLN A 64 -5.51 -8.91 -4.80
N ASN A 65 -5.60 -7.67 -4.29
CA ASN A 65 -6.60 -6.67 -4.69
C ASN A 65 -6.06 -5.72 -5.77
N LEU A 66 -4.79 -5.89 -6.15
CA LEU A 66 -4.10 -5.05 -7.13
C LEU A 66 -3.68 -5.88 -8.36
N ILE A 67 -3.88 -5.30 -9.54
CA ILE A 67 -3.44 -5.84 -10.82
C ILE A 67 -2.51 -4.80 -11.45
N VAL A 68 -1.25 -5.18 -11.67
CA VAL A 68 -0.32 -4.37 -12.45
C VAL A 68 -0.49 -4.66 -13.94
N ILE A 69 -0.66 -3.60 -14.73
CA ILE A 69 -0.65 -3.70 -16.19
C ILE A 69 0.78 -3.45 -16.64
N LEU A 70 1.36 -4.43 -17.32
CA LEU A 70 2.66 -4.37 -17.96
C LEU A 70 2.47 -4.07 -19.45
N GLU A 71 3.26 -3.17 -20.02
CA GLU A 71 3.38 -2.97 -21.46
C GLU A 71 4.78 -3.40 -21.87
N ASP A 72 4.90 -4.41 -22.73
CA ASP A 72 6.20 -5.01 -23.10
C ASP A 72 7.05 -5.41 -21.86
N GLY A 73 6.39 -5.87 -20.79
CA GLY A 73 7.03 -6.26 -19.53
C GLY A 73 7.34 -5.11 -18.57
N TRP A 74 7.13 -3.85 -18.98
CA TRP A 74 7.37 -2.66 -18.17
C TRP A 74 6.12 -2.24 -17.37
N PRO A 75 6.21 -1.94 -16.05
CA PRO A 75 5.06 -1.51 -15.27
C PRO A 75 4.50 -0.17 -15.78
N LYS A 76 3.23 -0.16 -16.15
CA LYS A 76 2.57 0.99 -16.79
C LYS A 76 1.51 1.64 -15.91
N ARG A 77 0.60 0.85 -15.34
CA ARG A 77 -0.49 1.32 -14.47
C ARG A 77 -0.94 0.21 -13.53
N VAL A 78 -1.67 0.56 -12.47
CA VAL A 78 -2.32 -0.37 -11.56
C VAL A 78 -3.84 -0.28 -11.66
N VAL A 79 -4.51 -1.40 -11.43
CA VAL A 79 -5.97 -1.51 -11.31
C VAL A 79 -6.27 -2.09 -9.93
N ALA A 80 -7.11 -1.42 -9.16
CA ALA A 80 -7.64 -1.93 -7.91
C ALA A 80 -8.99 -2.65 -8.15
N LYS A 81 -9.26 -3.70 -7.39
CA LYS A 81 -10.53 -4.45 -7.39
C LYS A 81 -11.00 -4.71 -5.96
N ASP A 82 -12.16 -5.35 -5.82
CA ASP A 82 -12.75 -5.77 -4.54
C ASP A 82 -13.06 -4.61 -3.58
N LEU A 83 -13.58 -3.51 -4.13
CA LEU A 83 -13.86 -2.27 -3.39
C LEU A 83 -15.09 -2.35 -2.46
N HIS A 84 -15.85 -3.44 -2.47
CA HIS A 84 -17.13 -3.52 -1.76
C HIS A 84 -16.98 -3.59 -0.23
N ASP A 85 -15.85 -4.11 0.26
CA ASP A 85 -15.48 -4.18 1.68
C ASP A 85 -14.07 -3.62 1.94
N GLY A 86 -13.36 -3.20 0.87
CA GLY A 86 -11.96 -2.82 0.90
C GLY A 86 -11.71 -1.31 0.77
N VAL A 87 -12.59 -0.48 1.33
CA VAL A 87 -12.46 0.99 1.28
C VAL A 87 -12.61 1.54 2.69
N ARG A 88 -11.75 2.50 3.08
CA ARG A 88 -11.85 3.19 4.36
C ARG A 88 -11.71 4.69 4.20
N PHE A 89 -12.57 5.45 4.87
CA PHE A 89 -12.56 6.92 4.85
C PHE A 89 -13.19 7.50 6.12
N VAL A 90 -12.97 8.80 6.37
CA VAL A 90 -13.69 9.55 7.41
C VAL A 90 -14.79 10.39 6.73
N PRO A 91 -16.08 10.24 7.09
CA PRO A 91 -17.18 10.88 6.36
C PRO A 91 -17.07 12.40 6.20
N HIS A 92 -16.52 13.09 7.19
CA HIS A 92 -16.49 14.55 7.27
C HIS A 92 -15.11 15.18 7.01
N SER A 93 -14.11 14.39 6.59
CA SER A 93 -12.73 14.89 6.45
C SER A 93 -12.46 15.59 5.11
N HIS A 94 -12.95 15.01 3.99
CA HIS A 94 -12.57 15.47 2.64
C HIS A 94 -13.73 15.53 1.64
N PHE A 95 -14.87 14.92 1.97
CA PHE A 95 -16.03 14.97 1.10
C PHE A 95 -16.81 16.26 1.35
N GLY A 96 -16.90 17.11 0.32
CA GLY A 96 -17.91 18.15 0.30
C GLY A 96 -19.32 17.54 0.44
N PRO A 97 -20.33 18.29 0.93
CA PRO A 97 -21.66 17.73 1.23
C PRO A 97 -22.35 16.99 0.07
N LYS A 98 -21.95 17.27 -1.18
CA LYS A 98 -22.49 16.62 -2.40
C LYS A 98 -21.79 15.32 -2.78
N ASN A 99 -20.61 15.04 -2.23
CA ASN A 99 -19.76 13.90 -2.59
C ASN A 99 -19.69 12.85 -1.46
N GLN A 100 -20.41 13.05 -0.36
CA GLN A 100 -20.53 12.05 0.70
C GLN A 100 -21.42 10.90 0.22
N PRO A 101 -20.92 9.64 0.25
CA PRO A 101 -21.75 8.50 -0.09
C PRO A 101 -22.82 8.29 0.97
N VAL A 102 -24.05 7.99 0.53
CA VAL A 102 -25.10 7.53 1.45
C VAL A 102 -24.91 6.03 1.64
N LEU A 103 -24.38 5.63 2.79
CA LEU A 103 -24.18 4.22 3.13
C LEU A 103 -25.46 3.63 3.74
N ILE A 104 -25.74 2.39 3.34
CA ILE A 104 -26.77 1.57 3.99
C ILE A 104 -26.07 0.78 5.08
N SER A 105 -26.51 0.95 6.33
CA SER A 105 -25.92 0.23 7.46
C SER A 105 -26.03 -1.28 7.25
N GLU A 106 -24.96 -1.97 7.61
CA GLU A 106 -24.91 -3.43 7.55
C GLU A 106 -25.89 -4.06 8.56
N PRO A 107 -26.41 -5.27 8.27
CA PRO A 107 -27.19 -6.02 9.24
C PRO A 107 -26.38 -6.32 10.50
N GLU A 108 -27.02 -6.25 11.68
CA GLU A 108 -26.38 -6.54 12.98
C GLU A 108 -25.76 -7.95 13.08
N ALA A 109 -26.22 -8.89 12.25
CA ALA A 109 -25.63 -10.22 12.14
C ALA A 109 -24.22 -10.18 11.50
N HIS A 110 -23.98 -9.28 10.53
CA HIS A 110 -22.69 -9.12 9.86
C HIS A 110 -21.65 -8.54 10.82
N LYS A 111 -22.00 -7.48 11.54
CA LYS A 111 -21.12 -6.86 12.56
C LYS A 111 -20.69 -7.83 13.66
N LYS A 112 -21.52 -8.81 14.01
CA LYS A 112 -21.16 -9.85 15.00
C LYS A 112 -20.13 -10.85 14.48
N VAL A 113 -20.08 -11.03 13.16
CA VAL A 113 -19.20 -12.02 12.50
C VAL A 113 -17.91 -11.38 12.03
N ASN A 114 -17.94 -10.13 11.58
CA ASN A 114 -16.76 -9.42 11.09
C ASN A 114 -16.78 -7.95 11.53
N ARG A 115 -16.30 -7.66 12.75
CA ARG A 115 -16.21 -6.28 13.27
C ARG A 115 -15.19 -5.39 12.54
N TYR A 116 -14.36 -5.99 11.70
CA TYR A 116 -13.34 -5.28 10.92
C TYR A 116 -13.85 -4.83 9.55
N SER A 117 -15.05 -5.29 9.15
CA SER A 117 -15.76 -4.88 7.94
C SER A 117 -16.51 -3.60 8.23
N PHE A 118 -15.85 -2.47 8.01
CA PHE A 118 -16.45 -1.15 8.10
C PHE A 118 -15.74 -0.19 7.15
N LEU A 119 -16.53 0.68 6.52
CA LEU A 119 -16.03 1.67 5.56
C LEU A 119 -15.69 3.02 6.24
N GLU A 120 -16.43 3.38 7.29
CA GLU A 120 -16.28 4.66 7.99
C GLU A 120 -15.35 4.52 9.19
N ALA A 121 -14.29 5.30 9.21
CA ALA A 121 -13.37 5.41 10.33
C ALA A 121 -13.68 6.63 11.21
N ASP A 122 -13.30 6.55 12.48
CA ASP A 122 -13.46 7.64 13.45
C ASP A 122 -12.31 8.66 13.35
N ALA A 123 -11.08 8.20 13.06
CA ALA A 123 -9.90 9.05 12.95
C ALA A 123 -9.18 8.92 11.60
N LEU A 124 -8.51 10.00 11.18
CA LEU A 124 -7.67 10.01 9.98
C LEU A 124 -6.52 9.00 10.08
N THR A 125 -5.97 8.82 11.28
CA THR A 125 -4.93 7.82 11.56
C THR A 125 -5.43 6.40 11.31
N ASP A 126 -6.71 6.09 11.51
CA ASP A 126 -7.24 4.74 11.24
C ASP A 126 -7.33 4.46 9.72
N VAL A 127 -7.55 5.51 8.91
CA VAL A 127 -7.48 5.43 7.43
C VAL A 127 -6.03 5.23 6.99
N ARG A 128 -5.09 6.01 7.56
CA ARG A 128 -3.65 5.88 7.33
C ARG A 128 -3.17 4.48 7.66
N ASP A 129 -3.47 4.00 8.87
CA ASP A 129 -2.99 2.72 9.40
C ASP A 129 -3.57 1.55 8.59
N TYR A 130 -4.83 1.64 8.17
CA TYR A 130 -5.43 0.64 7.27
C TYR A 130 -4.69 0.54 5.93
N PHE A 131 -4.37 1.68 5.30
CA PHE A 131 -3.57 1.69 4.08
C PHE A 131 -2.15 1.16 4.33
N TYR A 132 -1.51 1.63 5.40
CA TYR A 132 -0.14 1.26 5.74
C TYR A 132 -0.02 -0.24 5.99
N ASP A 133 -0.90 -0.80 6.82
CA ASP A 133 -0.92 -2.22 7.18
C ASP A 133 -1.10 -3.10 5.93
N ALA A 134 -2.11 -2.79 5.11
CA ALA A 134 -2.39 -3.57 3.92
C ALA A 134 -1.30 -3.44 2.85
N PHE A 135 -0.82 -2.22 2.61
CA PHE A 135 0.11 -1.93 1.52
C PHE A 135 1.57 -2.08 1.93
N TYR A 136 2.07 -1.24 2.84
CA TYR A 136 3.49 -1.26 3.17
C TYR A 136 3.83 -2.48 4.01
N PHE A 137 3.11 -2.73 5.10
CA PHE A 137 3.45 -3.81 6.03
C PHE A 137 3.28 -5.21 5.42
N ILE A 138 2.17 -5.48 4.72
CA ILE A 138 1.93 -6.81 4.11
C ILE A 138 2.43 -6.88 2.66
N CYS A 139 1.89 -6.04 1.77
CA CYS A 139 2.16 -6.18 0.33
C CYS A 139 3.62 -5.85 -0.04
N MET A 140 4.15 -4.72 0.40
CA MET A 140 5.47 -4.25 0.01
C MET A 140 6.58 -5.02 0.72
N THR A 141 6.39 -5.45 1.97
CA THR A 141 7.35 -6.32 2.68
C THR A 141 7.59 -7.64 1.95
N GLU A 142 6.54 -8.31 1.45
CA GLU A 142 6.68 -9.52 0.64
C GLU A 142 7.50 -9.27 -0.63
N ILE A 143 7.31 -8.11 -1.27
CA ILE A 143 8.11 -7.69 -2.43
C ILE A 143 9.55 -7.40 -2.00
N ALA A 144 9.78 -6.75 -0.85
CA ALA A 144 11.11 -6.46 -0.32
C ALA A 144 11.91 -7.75 -0.13
N PHE A 145 11.37 -8.71 0.62
CA PHE A 145 11.99 -10.02 0.84
C PHE A 145 12.25 -10.77 -0.47
N PHE A 146 11.33 -10.67 -1.42
CA PHE A 146 11.51 -11.32 -2.71
C PHE A 146 12.72 -10.74 -3.48
N PHE A 147 12.92 -9.43 -3.43
CA PHE A 147 13.94 -8.72 -4.20
C PHE A 147 15.36 -8.80 -3.62
N GLU A 148 15.55 -9.33 -2.40
CA GLU A 148 16.88 -9.67 -1.87
C GLU A 148 17.68 -10.57 -2.82
N ARG A 149 16.98 -11.46 -3.55
CA ARG A 149 17.61 -12.35 -4.57
C ARG A 149 18.24 -11.60 -5.74
N TYR A 150 17.94 -10.31 -5.89
CA TYR A 150 18.46 -9.43 -6.92
C TYR A 150 19.38 -8.35 -6.33
N GLU A 151 19.98 -8.63 -5.16
CA GLU A 151 20.93 -7.73 -4.47
C GLU A 151 20.32 -6.38 -4.07
N ILE A 152 19.01 -6.37 -3.80
CA ILE A 152 18.29 -5.22 -3.24
C ILE A 152 17.87 -5.61 -1.83
N ASP A 153 18.64 -5.19 -0.84
CA ASP A 153 18.31 -5.42 0.57
C ASP A 153 17.13 -4.55 1.03
N GLU A 154 16.63 -4.84 2.23
CA GLU A 154 15.51 -4.13 2.83
C GLU A 154 15.79 -2.63 2.96
N GLU A 155 17.01 -2.24 3.36
CA GLU A 155 17.38 -0.83 3.50
C GLU A 155 17.22 -0.08 2.18
N MET A 156 17.77 -0.62 1.09
CA MET A 156 17.63 -0.02 -0.24
C MET A 156 16.17 -0.01 -0.69
N PHE A 157 15.43 -1.09 -0.46
CA PHE A 157 14.01 -1.18 -0.83
C PHE A 157 13.17 -0.09 -0.16
N TRP A 158 13.34 0.10 1.15
CA TRP A 158 12.57 1.09 1.91
C TRP A 158 13.02 2.51 1.56
N LYS A 159 14.30 2.76 1.24
CA LYS A 159 14.75 4.04 0.66
C LYS A 159 14.07 4.33 -0.68
N MET A 160 13.94 3.34 -1.56
CA MET A 160 13.22 3.50 -2.84
C MET A 160 11.74 3.85 -2.60
N CYS A 161 11.08 3.19 -1.65
CA CYS A 161 9.70 3.53 -1.27
C CYS A 161 9.59 4.95 -0.71
N THR A 162 10.48 5.33 0.21
CA THR A 162 10.54 6.67 0.80
C THR A 162 10.72 7.75 -0.27
N ASN A 163 11.65 7.56 -1.21
CA ASN A 163 11.85 8.52 -2.29
C ASN A 163 10.60 8.68 -3.15
N VAL A 164 9.91 7.58 -3.49
CA VAL A 164 8.64 7.65 -4.23
C VAL A 164 7.55 8.41 -3.46
N ILE A 165 7.48 8.26 -2.14
CA ILE A 165 6.53 9.01 -1.29
C ILE A 165 6.87 10.51 -1.32
N LEU A 166 8.14 10.86 -1.08
CA LEU A 166 8.60 12.25 -1.04
C LEU A 166 8.45 12.93 -2.41
N ASP A 167 8.84 12.25 -3.49
CA ASP A 167 8.67 12.73 -4.87
C ASP A 167 7.21 12.98 -5.17
N TYR A 168 6.32 12.06 -4.78
CA TYR A 168 4.89 12.22 -4.98
C TYR A 168 4.34 13.42 -4.18
N GLN A 169 4.71 13.56 -2.90
CA GLN A 169 4.31 14.71 -2.07
C GLN A 169 4.69 16.04 -2.72
N HIS A 170 5.89 16.12 -3.29
CA HIS A 170 6.35 17.28 -4.05
C HIS A 170 5.59 17.47 -5.37
N GLU A 171 5.41 16.42 -6.17
CA GLU A 171 4.73 16.47 -7.49
C GLU A 171 3.32 17.06 -7.42
N VAL A 172 2.55 16.73 -6.36
CA VAL A 172 1.18 17.23 -6.18
C VAL A 172 1.09 18.47 -5.28
N ASN A 173 2.24 19.02 -4.84
CA ASN A 173 2.33 20.15 -3.92
C ASN A 173 1.47 19.95 -2.66
N LEU A 174 1.60 18.78 -2.02
CA LEU A 174 0.87 18.50 -0.78
C LEU A 174 1.32 19.47 0.33
N ASP A 175 0.34 20.08 1.00
CA ASP A 175 0.62 20.91 2.16
C ASP A 175 1.01 20.06 3.38
N GLN A 176 1.65 20.72 4.35
CA GLN A 176 2.16 20.07 5.54
C GLN A 176 1.04 19.46 6.41
N GLU A 177 -0.11 20.13 6.53
CA GLU A 177 -1.25 19.63 7.31
C GLU A 177 -1.75 18.30 6.73
N ARG A 178 -1.78 18.18 5.40
CA ARG A 178 -2.12 16.94 4.72
C ARG A 178 -1.08 15.86 4.98
N CYS A 179 0.20 16.18 4.81
CA CYS A 179 1.27 15.20 5.07
C CYS A 179 1.19 14.67 6.50
N GLU A 180 0.96 15.54 7.49
CA GLU A 180 0.83 15.17 8.91
C GLU A 180 -0.42 14.32 9.17
N ALA A 181 -1.57 14.67 8.59
CA ALA A 181 -2.81 13.96 8.83
C ALA A 181 -2.84 12.52 8.28
N TYR A 182 -1.97 12.16 7.32
CA TYR A 182 -1.74 10.79 6.87
C TYR A 182 -0.23 10.49 6.84
N ASP A 183 0.46 10.76 7.94
CA ASP A 183 1.92 10.62 8.02
C ASP A 183 2.37 9.15 7.94
N LEU A 184 2.75 8.70 6.73
CA LEU A 184 3.28 7.36 6.48
C LEU A 184 4.64 7.12 7.16
N PHE A 185 5.30 8.16 7.65
CA PHE A 185 6.56 8.08 8.39
C PHE A 185 6.36 8.13 9.91
N GLY A 186 5.12 8.09 10.40
CA GLY A 186 4.84 8.17 11.83
C GLY A 186 5.43 7.01 12.65
N GLU A 187 5.78 7.28 13.91
CA GLU A 187 6.21 6.27 14.90
C GLU A 187 5.03 5.48 15.48
N ASP A 188 3.80 5.97 15.27
CA ASP A 188 2.60 5.52 15.95
C ASP A 188 1.73 4.54 15.14
N ILE A 189 2.22 4.09 13.98
CA ILE A 189 1.50 3.18 13.06
C ILE A 189 1.04 1.92 13.80
N LYS A 190 -0.25 1.62 13.68
CA LYS A 190 -0.86 0.40 14.22
C LYS A 190 -1.02 -0.65 13.14
N ILE A 191 -0.59 -1.86 13.47
CA ILE A 191 -0.70 -3.06 12.62
C ILE A 191 -1.68 -4.04 13.27
N GLU A 192 -2.61 -4.60 12.48
CA GLU A 192 -3.57 -5.60 12.96
C GLU A 192 -2.86 -6.90 13.37
N GLN A 193 -3.18 -7.41 14.56
CA GLN A 193 -2.68 -8.70 15.03
C GLN A 193 -3.57 -9.85 14.52
N MET A 194 -3.55 -10.12 13.22
CA MET A 194 -4.47 -11.07 12.55
C MET A 194 -4.45 -12.48 13.17
N THR A 195 -3.27 -12.98 13.58
CA THR A 195 -3.15 -14.29 14.24
C THR A 195 -3.83 -14.30 15.61
N LYS A 196 -3.68 -13.22 16.38
CA LYS A 196 -4.30 -13.07 17.70
C LYS A 196 -5.82 -13.04 17.57
N ARG A 197 -6.34 -12.28 16.59
CA ARG A 197 -7.76 -12.26 16.24
C ARG A 197 -8.29 -13.67 15.95
N ARG A 198 -7.59 -14.49 15.15
CA ARG A 198 -8.01 -15.88 14.88
C ARG A 198 -8.04 -16.78 16.11
N LEU A 199 -7.19 -16.53 17.10
CA LEU A 199 -7.09 -17.33 18.33
C LEU A 199 -8.11 -16.93 19.40
N PHE A 200 -8.37 -15.63 19.54
CA PHE A 200 -9.19 -15.08 20.62
C PHE A 200 -10.58 -14.58 20.16
N GLY A 201 -10.83 -14.59 18.84
CA GLY A 201 -12.06 -14.15 18.21
C GLY A 201 -12.13 -12.64 17.98
N ASP A 202 -13.25 -12.20 17.39
CA ASP A 202 -13.45 -10.82 16.92
C ASP A 202 -14.18 -9.94 17.95
N GLY A 203 -14.10 -10.28 19.24
CA GLY A 203 -14.80 -9.55 20.31
C GLY A 203 -14.23 -8.16 20.56
N GLU A 204 -12.93 -7.98 20.30
CA GLU A 204 -12.17 -6.74 20.46
C GLU A 204 -11.22 -6.58 19.27
N LEU A 205 -10.78 -5.35 19.01
CA LEU A 205 -9.77 -5.08 17.98
C LEU A 205 -8.36 -5.26 18.57
N TYR A 206 -7.52 -6.02 17.87
CA TYR A 206 -6.13 -6.25 18.27
C TYR A 206 -5.15 -5.52 17.34
N PHE A 207 -4.37 -4.60 17.93
CA PHE A 207 -3.33 -3.86 17.24
C PHE A 207 -2.02 -3.88 18.03
N SER A 208 -0.91 -3.77 17.31
CA SER A 208 0.41 -3.49 17.87
C SER A 208 1.10 -2.36 17.12
N GLN A 209 1.89 -1.58 17.84
CA GLN A 209 2.85 -0.66 17.22
C GLN A 209 4.14 -1.43 16.94
N VAL A 210 4.67 -1.23 15.74
CA VAL A 210 5.92 -1.84 15.27
C VAL A 210 6.85 -0.74 14.76
N GLU A 211 8.14 -1.07 14.64
CA GLU A 211 9.09 -0.15 14.04
C GLU A 211 8.73 0.10 12.56
N ASN A 212 8.66 1.38 12.17
CA ASN A 212 8.27 1.80 10.83
C ASN A 212 9.51 1.85 9.91
N PRO A 213 9.68 0.91 8.95
CA PRO A 213 10.84 0.91 8.07
C PRO A 213 10.93 2.15 7.16
N LEU A 214 9.80 2.76 6.78
CA LEU A 214 9.80 4.01 6.02
C LEU A 214 10.38 5.16 6.82
N LEU A 215 10.08 5.23 8.12
CA LEU A 215 10.67 6.24 9.02
C LEU A 215 12.18 6.07 9.13
N LEU A 216 12.65 4.84 9.32
CA LEU A 216 14.09 4.55 9.36
C LEU A 216 14.77 4.96 8.06
N ALA A 217 14.20 4.57 6.92
CA ALA A 217 14.70 4.94 5.60
C ALA A 217 14.70 6.45 5.36
N ARG A 218 13.65 7.16 5.81
CA ARG A 218 13.58 8.62 5.72
C ARG A 218 14.72 9.31 6.46
N ARG A 219 15.02 8.89 7.68
CA ARG A 219 16.15 9.42 8.46
C ARG A 219 17.48 9.25 7.71
N GLN A 220 17.67 8.13 7.02
CA GLN A 220 18.87 7.88 6.22
C GLN A 220 18.95 8.76 4.97
N VAL A 221 17.85 8.88 4.21
CA VAL A 221 17.77 9.76 3.03
C VAL A 221 18.06 11.23 3.40
N GLU A 222 17.53 11.69 4.52
CA GLU A 222 17.79 13.04 5.05
C GLU A 222 19.27 13.22 5.44
N CYS A 223 19.90 12.22 6.08
CA CYS A 223 21.33 12.26 6.39
C CYS A 223 22.22 12.31 5.15
N GLU A 224 21.91 11.52 4.12
CA GLU A 224 22.66 11.47 2.85
C GLU A 224 22.54 12.77 2.04
N SER A 225 21.45 13.52 2.20
CA SER A 225 21.25 14.81 1.52
C SER A 225 22.08 15.95 2.11
N ILE A 226 22.65 15.75 3.31
CA ILE A 226 23.43 16.74 4.06
C ILE A 226 24.95 16.48 3.92
N SER A 227 25.35 15.27 3.50
CA SER A 227 26.76 14.85 3.31
C SER A 227 27.30 15.16 1.92
#